data_AF-A0A978SPS0-F1
#
_entry.id   AF-A0A978SPS0-F1
#
_cell.length_a   1.000
_cell.length_b   1.000
_cell.length_c   1.000
_cell.angle_alpha   90.00
_cell.angle_beta   90.00
_cell.angle_gamma   90.00
#
_symmetry.space_group_name_H-M   'P 1'
#
loop_
_entity.id
_entity.type
_entity.pdbx_description
1 polymer ?
#
loop_
_entity_poly.entity_id
_entity_poly.type
_entity_poly.pdbx_seq_one_letter_code
_entity_poly.pdbx_strand_id
1 'polypeptide(L)'
;MLTQTESTVQLFLEGRLPKSEWTHAAHLRVGLWYVMQLSPGQSLIFLRDRIRQYNVACGVANTETQGYHETITRFYVWLIAQFLQQADRSPSLDELADQLIAYADQHSVFHYYSRARLMSVEARFGWVEPDLLAIAMPQDFFST
;
A
#
# COMPACT_ATOMS: atom_id res chain seq x y z
N MET A 1 20.75 11.06 10.50
CA MET A 1 19.40 11.65 10.32
C MET A 1 18.55 10.59 9.63
N LEU A 2 17.26 10.51 9.95
CA LEU A 2 16.37 9.62 9.22
C LEU A 2 16.21 10.09 7.78
N THR A 3 16.08 9.15 6.85
CA THR A 3 15.65 9.42 5.47
C THR A 3 14.24 10.00 5.45
N GLN A 4 13.81 10.56 4.32
CA GLN A 4 12.43 11.03 4.16
C GLN A 4 11.45 9.86 4.32
N THR A 5 11.79 8.70 3.79
CA THR A 5 10.98 7.47 3.90
C THR A 5 10.84 7.03 5.34
N GLU A 6 11.93 6.92 6.09
CA GLU A 6 11.88 6.56 7.52
C GLU A 6 11.13 7.59 8.35
N SER A 7 11.30 8.88 8.07
CA SER A 7 10.57 9.95 8.76
C SER A 7 9.07 9.86 8.51
N THR A 8 8.66 9.56 7.27
CA THR A 8 7.26 9.36 6.89
C THR A 8 6.66 8.14 7.62
N VAL A 9 7.39 7.02 7.64
CA VAL A 9 6.99 5.81 8.35
C VAL A 9 6.82 6.08 9.84
N GLN A 10 7.78 6.75 10.48
CA GLN A 10 7.71 7.07 11.90
C GLN A 10 6.47 7.93 12.23
N LEU A 11 6.25 9.01 11.47
CA LEU A 11 5.08 9.87 11.67
C LEU A 11 3.76 9.12 11.45
N PHE A 12 3.70 8.22 10.46
CA PHE A 12 2.55 7.35 10.22
C PHE A 12 2.30 6.41 11.41
N LEU A 13 3.33 5.71 11.89
CA LEU A 13 3.22 4.76 13.00
C LEU A 13 2.79 5.42 14.31
N GLU A 14 3.18 6.68 14.51
CA GLU A 14 2.81 7.47 15.68
C GLU A 14 1.46 8.19 15.53
N GLY A 15 0.79 8.07 14.37
CA GLY A 15 -0.48 8.78 14.11
C GLY A 15 -0.33 10.30 14.00
N ARG A 16 0.89 10.79 13.73
CA ARG A 16 1.23 12.22 13.70
C ARG A 16 1.46 12.77 12.30
N LEU A 17 1.49 11.92 11.27
CA LEU A 17 1.57 12.40 9.88
C LEU A 17 0.31 13.22 9.57
N PRO A 18 0.42 14.48 9.11
CA PRO A 18 -0.74 15.27 8.74
C PRO A 18 -1.57 14.60 7.65
N LYS A 19 -2.90 14.67 7.74
CA LYS A 19 -3.80 14.05 6.74
C LYS A 19 -3.52 14.51 5.31
N SER A 20 -3.13 15.77 5.11
CA SER A 20 -2.76 16.32 3.80
C SER A 20 -1.47 15.71 3.23
N GLU A 21 -0.62 15.15 4.08
CA GLU A 21 0.64 14.50 3.71
C GLU A 21 0.48 12.98 3.49
N TRP A 22 -0.66 12.39 3.89
CA TRP A 22 -1.02 11.00 3.60
C TRP A 22 -1.46 10.81 2.14
N THR A 23 -0.57 11.20 1.23
CA THR A 23 -0.71 11.15 -0.23
C THR A 23 -0.39 9.75 -0.78
N HIS A 24 -0.66 9.51 -2.06
CA HIS A 24 -0.26 8.27 -2.75
C HIS A 24 1.24 7.97 -2.59
N ALA A 25 2.09 8.98 -2.72
CA ALA A 25 3.54 8.84 -2.52
C ALA A 25 3.89 8.40 -1.08
N ALA A 26 3.22 8.94 -0.06
CA ALA A 26 3.42 8.52 1.32
C ALA A 26 2.99 7.06 1.55
N HIS A 27 1.88 6.62 0.95
CA HIS A 27 1.46 5.22 0.99
C HIS A 27 2.53 4.30 0.39
N LEU A 28 3.10 4.66 -0.76
CA LEU A 28 4.16 3.88 -1.40
C LEU A 28 5.45 3.84 -0.59
N ARG A 29 5.85 4.96 0.03
CA ARG A 29 7.01 5.00 0.96
C ARG A 29 6.82 4.04 2.13
N VAL A 30 5.65 4.08 2.77
CA VAL A 30 5.34 3.17 3.89
C VAL A 30 5.29 1.71 3.43
N GLY A 31 4.63 1.43 2.31
CA GLY A 31 4.55 0.09 1.73
C GLY A 31 5.92 -0.47 1.37
N LEU A 32 6.77 0.33 0.71
CA LEU A 32 8.15 -0.06 0.37
C LEU A 32 8.95 -0.42 1.61
N TRP A 33 8.92 0.43 2.63
CA TRP A 33 9.65 0.21 3.87
C TRP A 33 9.25 -1.13 4.52
N TYR A 34 7.95 -1.44 4.58
CA TYR A 34 7.48 -2.72 5.10
C TYR A 34 7.93 -3.93 4.26
N VAL A 35 7.74 -3.88 2.93
CA VAL A 35 8.05 -5.01 2.03
C VAL A 35 9.55 -5.26 1.90
N MET A 36 10.39 -4.26 2.16
CA MET A 36 11.84 -4.46 2.21
C MET A 36 12.31 -5.24 3.46
N GLN A 37 11.54 -5.21 4.55
CA GLN A 37 11.90 -5.82 5.83
C GLN A 37 11.18 -7.12 6.12
N LEU A 38 9.99 -7.29 5.54
CA LEU A 38 9.08 -8.40 5.79
C LEU A 38 8.68 -9.07 4.48
N SER A 39 8.14 -10.28 4.56
CA SER A 39 7.46 -10.83 3.38
C SER A 39 6.27 -9.94 2.99
N PRO A 40 5.81 -9.98 1.73
CA PRO A 40 4.61 -9.28 1.31
C PRO A 40 3.37 -9.63 2.16
N GLY A 41 3.16 -10.91 2.49
CA GLY A 41 2.06 -11.35 3.36
C GLY A 41 2.17 -10.77 4.77
N GLN A 42 3.36 -10.80 5.37
CA GLN A 42 3.62 -10.20 6.69
C GLN A 42 3.40 -8.69 6.67
N SER A 43 3.84 -8.00 5.61
CA SER A 43 3.62 -6.56 5.42
C SER A 43 2.13 -6.22 5.44
N LEU A 44 1.29 -7.04 4.80
CA LEU A 44 -0.16 -6.82 4.78
C LEU A 44 -0.81 -6.91 6.16
N ILE A 45 -0.37 -7.85 7.00
CA ILE A 45 -0.88 -7.98 8.37
C ILE A 45 -0.70 -6.66 9.13
N PHE A 46 0.52 -6.10 9.10
CA PHE A 46 0.78 -4.84 9.78
C PHE A 46 0.08 -3.65 9.12
N LEU A 47 0.09 -3.56 7.78
CA LEU A 47 -0.52 -2.43 7.06
C LEU A 47 -2.03 -2.34 7.28
N ARG A 48 -2.74 -3.49 7.33
CA ARG A 48 -4.18 -3.54 7.66
C ARG A 48 -4.49 -2.80 8.94
N ASP A 49 -3.79 -3.14 10.01
CA ASP A 49 -4.06 -2.60 11.34
C ASP A 49 -3.59 -1.15 11.46
N ARG A 50 -2.38 -0.86 10.95
CA ARG A 50 -1.80 0.48 11.04
C ARG A 50 -2.57 1.51 10.23
N ILE A 51 -3.00 1.19 9.01
CA ILE A 51 -3.80 2.13 8.20
C ILE A 51 -5.15 2.39 8.86
N ARG A 52 -5.81 1.37 9.42
CA ARG A 52 -7.09 1.56 10.14
C ARG A 52 -6.92 2.43 11.37
N GLN A 53 -5.88 2.19 12.18
CA GLN A 53 -5.56 2.99 13.37
C GLN A 53 -5.22 4.44 12.99
N TYR A 54 -4.38 4.63 11.97
CA TYR A 54 -4.02 5.96 11.46
C TYR A 54 -5.24 6.73 10.97
N ASN A 55 -6.13 6.10 10.19
CA ASN A 55 -7.37 6.73 9.75
C ASN A 55 -8.20 7.24 10.93
N VAL A 56 -8.40 6.42 11.97
CA VAL A 56 -9.14 6.83 13.18
C VAL A 56 -8.44 7.98 13.89
N ALA A 57 -7.12 7.93 14.06
CA ALA A 57 -6.34 9.01 14.68
C ALA A 57 -6.46 10.34 13.91
N CYS A 58 -6.63 10.28 12.58
CA CYS A 58 -6.86 11.44 11.72
C CYS A 58 -8.36 11.80 11.52
N GLY A 59 -9.27 11.22 12.31
CA GLY A 59 -10.70 11.51 12.24
C GLY A 59 -11.39 10.98 10.97
N VAL A 60 -10.82 9.95 10.33
CA VAL A 60 -11.39 9.26 9.17
C VAL A 60 -11.99 7.93 9.61
N ALA A 61 -13.30 7.78 9.43
CA ALA A 61 -13.98 6.52 9.68
C ALA A 61 -13.64 5.48 8.59
N ASN A 62 -13.51 4.21 8.97
CA ASN A 62 -13.43 3.10 8.04
C ASN A 62 -14.84 2.57 7.81
N THR A 63 -15.42 2.88 6.65
CA THR A 63 -16.81 2.55 6.28
C THR A 63 -16.83 1.89 4.90
N GLU A 64 -18.02 1.57 4.39
CA GLU A 64 -18.18 1.00 3.05
C GLU A 64 -17.74 1.95 1.92
N THR A 65 -17.59 3.26 2.21
CA THR A 65 -17.27 4.29 1.21
C THR A 65 -16.00 5.08 1.52
N GLN A 66 -15.43 4.93 2.72
CA GLN A 66 -14.30 5.74 3.20
C GLN A 66 -13.29 4.93 4.03
N GLY A 67 -12.07 5.45 4.13
CA GLY A 67 -11.00 4.85 4.93
C GLY A 67 -10.33 3.66 4.24
N TYR A 68 -10.02 2.63 5.02
CA TYR A 68 -9.27 1.45 4.59
C TYR A 68 -9.92 0.75 3.40
N HIS A 69 -9.09 0.19 2.52
CA HIS A 69 -9.53 -0.57 1.34
C HIS A 69 -8.64 -1.79 1.15
N GLU A 70 -9.19 -2.99 1.39
CA GLU A 70 -8.44 -4.25 1.39
C GLU A 70 -7.88 -4.57 0.01
N THR A 71 -8.71 -4.59 -1.05
CA THR A 71 -8.25 -4.91 -2.41
C THR A 71 -7.15 -3.97 -2.90
N ILE A 72 -7.31 -2.64 -2.71
CA ILE A 72 -6.28 -1.66 -3.09
C ILE A 72 -4.99 -1.86 -2.29
N THR A 73 -5.08 -2.10 -0.98
CA THR A 73 -3.88 -2.31 -0.15
C THR A 73 -3.11 -3.55 -0.60
N ARG A 74 -3.82 -4.68 -0.83
CA ARG A 74 -3.22 -5.90 -1.39
C ARG A 74 -2.59 -5.66 -2.75
N PHE A 75 -3.30 -4.96 -3.65
CA PHE A 75 -2.78 -4.64 -4.98
C PHE A 75 -1.44 -3.89 -4.90
N TYR A 76 -1.34 -2.83 -4.10
CA TYR A 76 -0.09 -2.08 -4.01
C TYR A 76 1.02 -2.84 -3.30
N VAL A 77 0.74 -3.66 -2.28
CA VAL A 77 1.79 -4.52 -1.68
C VAL A 77 2.34 -5.51 -2.71
N TRP A 78 1.47 -6.10 -3.53
CA TRP A 78 1.90 -6.95 -4.65
C TRP A 78 2.73 -6.17 -5.67
N LEU A 79 2.27 -5.00 -6.09
CA LEU A 79 2.96 -4.17 -7.09
C LEU A 79 4.35 -3.73 -6.59
N ILE A 80 4.47 -3.38 -5.31
CA ILE A 80 5.75 -3.06 -4.66
C ILE A 80 6.68 -4.27 -4.66
N ALA A 81 6.15 -5.47 -4.35
CA ALA A 81 6.94 -6.69 -4.40
C ALA A 81 7.43 -7.01 -5.83
N GLN A 82 6.60 -6.78 -6.85
CA GLN A 82 7.01 -6.91 -8.26
C GLN A 82 8.11 -5.92 -8.64
N PHE A 83 7.96 -4.66 -8.26
CA PHE A 83 8.99 -3.64 -8.45
C PHE A 83 10.32 -4.06 -7.81
N LEU A 84 10.28 -4.52 -6.55
CA LEU A 84 11.47 -4.94 -5.80
C LEU A 84 12.15 -6.21 -6.34
N GLN A 85 11.48 -7.02 -7.16
CA GLN A 85 12.09 -8.15 -7.86
C GLN A 85 12.94 -7.72 -9.06
N GLN A 86 12.64 -6.55 -9.63
CA GLN A 86 13.29 -6.02 -10.83
C GLN A 86 14.24 -4.85 -10.53
N ALA A 87 14.07 -4.19 -9.39
CA ALA A 87 14.85 -3.02 -9.02
C ALA A 87 16.30 -3.36 -8.63
N ASP A 88 17.23 -2.49 -9.04
CA ASP A 88 18.55 -2.42 -8.40
C ASP A 88 18.39 -1.86 -6.99
N ARG A 89 18.94 -2.56 -5.99
CA ARG A 89 18.86 -2.20 -4.57
C ARG A 89 20.11 -1.50 -4.06
N SER A 90 21.05 -1.20 -4.94
CA SER A 90 22.24 -0.41 -4.63
C SER A 90 21.95 1.06 -4.23
N PRO A 91 20.90 1.73 -4.77
CA PRO A 91 20.54 3.10 -4.37
C PRO A 91 20.11 3.22 -2.89
N SER A 92 20.05 4.46 -2.40
CA SER A 92 19.49 4.75 -1.08
C SER A 92 17.99 4.45 -1.02
N LEU A 93 17.46 4.34 0.20
CA LEU A 93 16.03 4.07 0.41
C LEU A 93 15.13 5.16 -0.23
N ASP A 94 15.53 6.43 -0.16
CA ASP A 94 14.75 7.52 -0.73
C ASP A 94 14.79 7.50 -2.27
N GLU A 95 15.94 7.19 -2.87
CA GLU A 95 16.03 7.02 -4.33
C GLU A 95 15.21 5.83 -4.82
N LEU A 96 15.22 4.72 -4.07
CA LEU A 96 14.41 3.54 -4.39
C LEU A 96 12.90 3.85 -4.25
N ALA A 97 12.52 4.64 -3.24
CA ALA A 97 11.15 5.11 -3.08
C ALA A 97 10.71 6.03 -4.24
N ASP A 98 11.58 6.93 -4.69
CA ASP A 98 11.28 7.83 -5.79
C ASP A 98 11.12 7.06 -7.12
N GLN A 99 11.94 6.03 -7.34
CA GLN A 99 11.78 5.11 -8.46
C GLN A 99 10.45 4.34 -8.39
N LEU A 100 10.06 3.85 -7.21
CA LEU A 100 8.76 3.20 -7.02
C LEU A 100 7.60 4.16 -7.29
N ILE A 101 7.68 5.41 -6.83
CA ILE A 101 6.66 6.43 -7.06
C ILE A 101 6.51 6.74 -8.54
N ALA A 102 7.61 6.75 -9.29
CA ALA A 102 7.59 6.89 -10.75
C ALA A 102 7.04 5.63 -11.46
N TYR A 103 7.26 4.45 -10.88
CA TYR A 103 6.80 3.16 -11.42
C TYR A 103 5.29 2.92 -11.21
N ALA A 104 4.75 3.37 -10.08
CA ALA A 104 3.38 3.08 -9.67
C ALA A 104 2.61 4.34 -9.28
N ASP A 105 1.63 4.73 -10.09
CA ASP A 105 0.71 5.82 -9.76
C ASP A 105 -0.61 5.30 -9.16
N GLN A 106 -1.50 6.22 -8.81
CA GLN A 106 -2.85 5.92 -8.29
C GLN A 106 -3.77 5.24 -9.33
N HIS A 107 -3.40 5.26 -10.61
CA HIS A 107 -4.19 4.70 -11.71
C HIS A 107 -3.76 3.30 -12.11
N SER A 108 -2.58 2.85 -11.68
CA SER A 108 -1.99 1.55 -11.98
C SER A 108 -2.93 0.38 -11.67
N VAL A 109 -3.76 0.49 -10.63
CA VAL A 109 -4.78 -0.51 -10.27
C VAL A 109 -5.84 -0.71 -11.36
N PHE A 110 -6.16 0.33 -12.15
CA PHE A 110 -7.18 0.26 -13.20
C PHE A 110 -6.73 -0.41 -14.49
N HIS A 111 -5.45 -0.79 -14.60
CA HIS A 111 -5.03 -1.75 -15.64
C HIS A 111 -5.56 -3.16 -15.35
N TYR A 112 -5.84 -3.47 -14.08
CA TYR A 112 -6.26 -4.79 -13.62
C TYR A 112 -7.75 -4.84 -13.26
N TYR A 113 -8.29 -3.72 -12.77
CA TYR A 113 -9.68 -3.65 -12.30
C TYR A 113 -10.52 -2.64 -13.07
N SER A 114 -11.76 -3.02 -13.39
CA SER A 114 -12.79 -2.06 -13.73
C SER A 114 -13.15 -1.22 -12.49
N ARG A 115 -13.57 0.04 -12.73
CA ARG A 115 -14.02 0.92 -11.64
C ARG A 115 -15.22 0.33 -10.89
N ALA A 116 -16.16 -0.31 -11.59
CA ALA A 116 -17.35 -0.91 -10.99
C ALA A 116 -16.97 -2.01 -9.99
N ARG A 117 -15.98 -2.84 -10.34
CA ARG A 117 -15.49 -3.91 -9.46
C ARG A 117 -14.67 -3.37 -8.28
N LEU A 118 -13.70 -2.49 -8.55
CA LEU A 118 -12.80 -1.99 -7.52
C LEU A 118 -13.51 -1.15 -6.47
N MET A 119 -14.53 -0.37 -6.88
CA MET A 119 -15.26 0.52 -5.96
C MET A 119 -16.41 -0.19 -5.21
N SER A 120 -16.52 -1.51 -5.31
CA SER A 120 -17.54 -2.28 -4.61
C SER A 120 -17.26 -2.39 -3.11
N VAL A 121 -18.32 -2.58 -2.32
CA VAL A 121 -18.22 -2.84 -0.88
C VAL A 121 -17.40 -4.11 -0.61
N GLU A 122 -17.58 -5.14 -1.43
CA GLU A 122 -16.82 -6.39 -1.37
C GLU A 122 -15.32 -6.16 -1.52
N ALA A 123 -14.90 -5.39 -2.54
CA ALA A 123 -13.48 -5.06 -2.77
C ALA A 123 -12.89 -4.21 -1.64
N ARG A 124 -13.71 -3.39 -0.96
CA ARG A 124 -13.25 -2.57 0.16
C ARG A 124 -12.96 -3.42 1.41
N PHE A 125 -13.82 -4.38 1.73
CA PHE A 125 -13.68 -5.21 2.93
C PHE A 125 -12.91 -6.51 2.72
N GLY A 126 -12.77 -6.97 1.48
CA GLY A 126 -12.11 -8.21 1.11
C GLY A 126 -11.22 -8.07 -0.11
N TRP A 127 -10.64 -9.21 -0.51
CA TRP A 127 -9.98 -9.34 -1.81
C TRP A 127 -11.00 -9.84 -2.83
N VAL A 128 -11.12 -9.11 -3.93
CA VAL A 128 -11.79 -9.60 -5.13
C VAL A 128 -10.76 -9.74 -6.23
N GLU A 129 -10.78 -10.84 -7.00
CA GLU A 129 -9.85 -11.01 -8.14
C GLU A 129 -10.02 -9.90 -9.17
N PRO A 130 -8.99 -9.49 -9.93
CA PRO A 130 -9.14 -8.50 -11.02
C PRO A 130 -9.97 -9.03 -12.19
N ASP A 131 -10.67 -8.13 -12.90
CA ASP A 131 -11.56 -8.45 -14.02
C ASP A 131 -11.06 -7.98 -15.40
N LEU A 132 -9.96 -7.22 -15.47
CA LEU A 132 -9.37 -6.78 -16.74
C LEU A 132 -8.08 -7.53 -17.07
N LEU A 133 -7.14 -7.58 -16.13
CA LEU A 133 -5.87 -8.32 -16.27
C LEU A 133 -5.64 -9.15 -15.01
N ALA A 134 -5.24 -10.41 -15.19
CA ALA A 134 -5.01 -11.31 -14.08
C ALA A 134 -3.77 -10.91 -13.26
N ILE A 135 -3.84 -11.14 -11.94
CA ILE A 135 -2.70 -11.00 -11.03
C ILE A 135 -2.38 -12.37 -10.44
N ALA A 136 -1.10 -12.76 -10.45
CA ALA A 136 -0.62 -13.91 -9.70
C ALA A 136 -0.23 -13.47 -8.29
N MET A 137 -1.16 -13.57 -7.34
CA MET A 137 -0.89 -13.22 -5.94
C MET A 137 0.01 -14.27 -5.26
N PRO A 138 1.02 -13.85 -4.49
CA PRO A 138 1.81 -14.76 -3.66
C PRO A 138 0.93 -15.49 -2.65
N GLN A 139 1.25 -16.75 -2.38
CA GLN A 139 0.44 -17.60 -1.49
C GLN A 139 0.33 -17.03 -0.06
N ASP A 140 1.37 -16.34 0.41
CA ASP A 140 1.42 -15.76 1.76
C ASP A 140 0.47 -14.57 1.96
N PHE A 141 -0.19 -14.05 0.91
CA PHE A 141 -1.22 -13.00 1.02
C PHE A 141 -2.54 -13.50 1.63
N PHE A 142 -2.78 -14.80 1.56
CA PHE A 142 -4.02 -15.44 2.00
C PHE A 142 -3.88 -16.12 3.36
N SER A 143 -2.66 -16.17 3.90
CA SER A 143 -2.41 -16.61 5.26
C SER A 143 -2.87 -15.53 6.25
N THR A 144 -3.74 -15.93 7.19
CA THR A 144 -4.28 -15.07 8.25
C THR A 144 -3.27 -14.81 9.35
#